data_AF-A0A932VF92-F1
#
_entry.id   AF-A0A932VF92-F1
#
_cell.length_a   1.000
_cell.length_b   1.000
_cell.length_c   1.000
_cell.angle_alpha   90.00
_cell.angle_beta   90.00
_cell.angle_gamma   90.00
#
_symmetry.space_group_name_H-M   'P 1'
#
loop_
_entity.id
_entity.type
_entity.pdbx_description
1 polymer ?
#
loop_
_entity_poly.entity_id
_entity_poly.type
_entity_poly.pdbx_seq_one_letter_code
_entity_poly.pdbx_strand_id
1 'polypeptide(L)'
;MKRISIGLVICGAVGLVVGVLLTRERTLSHNEPKTPEQLLSAVEKSRVLNGVGRGSVASQSPALANANLPIGAPVDFAKAQLLESILKSKNDNDPRLDRDLKVLSEGAKAIIRDRYAKYPTERRNERGTIVFLLGRNLTSEADFQFLSSVIGEAPCLSLADCKTELPGSTSTENLHHDVGTGVTLAYPQLVALKAIETYLSSANQSEPMTAAAIRDLEAARRSQVSRVAVMAEDILSKYQRTHRR
;
A
#
# COMPACT_ATOMS: atom_id res chain seq x y z
N MET A 1 32.32 -7.78 -52.07
CA MET A 1 31.67 -8.67 -51.08
C MET A 1 30.16 -8.52 -51.23
N LYS A 2 29.48 -9.61 -51.64
CA LYS A 2 28.06 -9.62 -52.05
C LYS A 2 27.14 -9.56 -50.81
N ARG A 3 26.22 -8.60 -50.78
CA ARG A 3 25.11 -8.53 -49.82
C ARG A 3 23.95 -9.36 -50.36
N ILE A 4 23.49 -10.34 -49.59
CA ILE A 4 22.29 -11.12 -49.86
C ILE A 4 21.24 -10.65 -48.85
N SER A 5 20.26 -9.87 -49.33
CA SER A 5 19.06 -9.51 -48.59
C SER A 5 18.02 -10.61 -48.79
N ILE A 6 17.60 -11.27 -47.71
CA ILE A 6 16.43 -12.14 -47.70
C ILE A 6 15.38 -11.46 -46.85
N GLY A 7 14.41 -10.84 -47.53
CA GLY A 7 13.15 -10.46 -46.94
C GLY A 7 12.25 -11.69 -46.86
N LEU A 8 11.66 -11.94 -45.70
CA LEU A 8 10.53 -12.85 -45.59
C LEU A 8 9.39 -12.12 -44.89
N VAL A 9 8.40 -11.79 -45.71
CA VAL A 9 7.09 -11.27 -45.34
C VAL A 9 6.25 -12.44 -44.85
N ILE A 10 5.77 -12.40 -43.60
CA ILE A 10 4.71 -13.29 -43.14
C ILE A 10 3.49 -12.43 -42.80
N CYS A 11 2.61 -12.29 -43.80
CA CYS A 11 1.20 -11.98 -43.59
C CYS A 11 0.50 -13.26 -43.11
N GLY A 12 -0.27 -13.20 -42.03
CA GLY A 12 -0.98 -14.40 -41.56
C GLY A 12 -2.03 -14.15 -40.49
N ALA A 13 -3.27 -13.98 -40.93
CA ALA A 13 -4.53 -14.35 -40.28
C ALA A 13 -4.94 -13.63 -38.97
N VAL A 14 -5.79 -12.61 -39.18
CA VAL A 14 -6.77 -12.12 -38.22
C VAL A 14 -7.85 -13.18 -38.02
N GLY A 15 -7.85 -13.86 -36.86
CA GLY A 15 -8.93 -14.73 -36.41
C GLY A 15 -9.90 -13.96 -35.52
N LEU A 16 -11.00 -13.49 -36.11
CA LEU A 16 -12.12 -12.86 -35.43
C LEU A 16 -12.96 -13.94 -34.73
N VAL A 17 -12.80 -14.13 -33.41
CA VAL A 17 -13.71 -14.98 -32.61
C VAL A 17 -14.76 -14.08 -31.96
N VAL A 18 -15.93 -14.02 -32.59
CA VAL A 18 -17.17 -13.49 -32.04
C VAL A 18 -17.77 -14.56 -31.14
N GLY A 19 -17.75 -14.34 -29.83
CA GLY A 19 -18.20 -15.29 -28.81
C GLY A 19 -19.16 -14.66 -27.81
N VAL A 20 -20.44 -14.65 -28.17
CA VAL A 20 -21.63 -14.90 -27.34
C VAL A 20 -21.84 -14.05 -26.06
N LEU A 21 -22.88 -13.21 -26.16
CA LEU A 21 -23.65 -12.61 -25.07
C LEU A 21 -24.05 -13.63 -23.99
N LEU A 22 -23.77 -13.31 -22.73
CA LEU A 22 -24.58 -13.74 -21.59
C LEU A 22 -24.86 -12.55 -20.68
N THR A 23 -26.05 -11.97 -20.87
CA THR A 23 -26.69 -11.04 -19.95
C THR A 23 -27.09 -11.78 -18.68
N ARG A 24 -26.51 -11.40 -17.54
CA ARG A 24 -27.00 -11.82 -16.22
C ARG A 24 -27.45 -10.59 -15.46
N GLU A 25 -28.76 -10.38 -15.47
CA GLU A 25 -29.46 -9.45 -14.58
C GLU A 25 -29.25 -9.90 -13.12
N ARG A 26 -28.77 -8.99 -12.28
CA ARG A 26 -28.89 -9.11 -10.83
C ARG A 26 -29.61 -7.88 -10.31
N THR A 27 -30.77 -8.18 -9.75
CA THR A 27 -31.71 -7.29 -9.09
C THR A 27 -31.05 -6.52 -7.94
N LEU A 28 -31.18 -5.19 -8.02
CA LEU A 28 -30.93 -4.24 -6.95
C LEU A 28 -31.90 -4.51 -5.79
N SER A 29 -31.37 -4.84 -4.61
CA SER A 29 -32.09 -4.72 -3.35
C SER A 29 -31.73 -3.37 -2.72
N HIS A 30 -32.71 -2.49 -2.63
CA HIS A 30 -32.64 -1.23 -1.89
C HIS A 30 -32.24 -1.47 -0.44
N ASN A 31 -31.09 -0.93 -0.05
CA ASN A 31 -30.85 -0.49 1.32
C ASN A 31 -30.59 1.01 1.25
N GLU A 32 -31.54 1.76 1.78
CA GLU A 32 -31.56 3.22 1.83
C GLU A 32 -30.33 3.73 2.61
N PRO A 33 -29.45 4.55 1.99
CA PRO A 33 -28.32 5.13 2.70
C PRO A 33 -28.82 6.24 3.63
N LYS A 34 -28.61 6.06 4.93
CA LYS A 34 -28.83 7.12 5.93
C LYS A 34 -28.00 8.35 5.55
N THR A 35 -28.67 9.49 5.43
CA THR A 35 -28.06 10.75 5.01
C THR A 35 -26.99 11.23 6.00
N PRO A 36 -25.93 11.92 5.53
CA PRO A 36 -24.86 12.43 6.39
C PRO A 36 -25.32 13.33 7.55
N GLU A 37 -26.47 14.01 7.41
CA GLU A 37 -27.07 14.82 8.48
C GLU A 37 -27.54 13.99 9.69
N GLN A 38 -27.91 12.72 9.49
CA GLN A 38 -28.36 11.85 10.58
C GLN A 38 -27.21 11.33 11.46
N LEU A 39 -25.99 11.25 10.91
CA LEU A 39 -24.79 10.83 11.65
C LEU A 39 -24.19 11.94 12.52
N LEU A 40 -24.40 13.21 12.16
CA LEU A 40 -23.94 14.37 12.94
C LEU A 40 -24.82 14.61 14.19
N SER A 41 -26.12 14.32 14.14
CA SER A 41 -27.01 14.50 15.32
C SER A 41 -26.74 13.52 16.47
N ALA A 42 -26.11 12.38 16.20
CA ALA A 42 -25.79 11.36 17.22
C ALA A 42 -24.56 11.70 18.05
N VAL A 43 -23.67 12.59 17.56
CA VAL A 43 -22.47 13.04 18.28
C VAL A 43 -22.79 14.22 19.21
N GLU A 44 -23.82 15.00 18.91
CA GLU A 44 -24.19 16.20 19.68
C GLU A 44 -25.07 15.88 20.91
N LYS A 45 -25.73 14.72 20.93
CA LYS A 45 -26.59 14.28 22.05
C LYS A 45 -25.86 13.72 23.27
N SER A 46 -24.53 13.54 23.20
CA SER A 46 -23.71 13.03 24.32
C SER A 46 -22.98 14.11 25.11
N ARG A 47 -23.25 15.40 24.87
CA ARG A 47 -22.57 16.53 25.57
C ARG A 47 -23.44 17.31 26.56
N VAL A 48 -24.71 16.95 26.73
CA VAL A 48 -25.59 17.60 27.71
C VAL A 48 -25.85 16.63 28.85
N LEU A 49 -24.92 16.55 29.79
CA LEU A 49 -25.14 16.18 31.20
C LEU A 49 -23.77 16.24 31.90
N ASN A 50 -23.33 17.44 32.27
CA ASN A 50 -22.57 17.67 33.51
C ASN A 50 -22.63 19.15 33.86
N GLY A 51 -23.36 19.42 34.95
CA GLY A 51 -23.60 20.75 35.51
C GLY A 51 -22.33 21.41 36.02
N VAL A 52 -22.24 22.73 35.84
CA VAL A 52 -22.51 23.75 36.89
C VAL A 52 -21.50 23.69 38.03
N GLY A 53 -20.42 24.46 37.89
CA GLY A 53 -19.54 24.90 38.96
C GLY A 53 -19.19 26.36 38.75
N ARG A 54 -19.84 27.25 39.50
CA ARG A 54 -19.52 28.68 39.63
C ARG A 54 -18.17 28.82 40.36
N GLY A 55 -17.24 29.57 39.79
CA GLY A 55 -16.02 30.00 40.48
C GLY A 55 -15.26 31.01 39.64
N SER A 56 -15.39 32.29 40.01
CA SER A 56 -14.71 33.45 39.41
C SER A 56 -13.59 33.88 40.35
N VAL A 57 -12.33 33.85 39.90
CA VAL A 57 -11.24 34.75 40.36
C VAL A 57 -10.24 34.94 39.21
N ALA A 58 -9.73 36.17 39.14
CA ALA A 58 -9.04 36.82 38.03
C ALA A 58 -7.59 36.39 37.71
N SER A 59 -7.18 36.82 36.52
CA SER A 59 -5.84 37.30 36.14
C SER A 59 -4.66 36.34 36.23
N GLN A 60 -4.21 35.86 35.07
CA GLN A 60 -2.97 36.34 34.42
C GLN A 60 -2.81 35.72 33.04
N SER A 61 -2.48 36.57 32.07
CA SER A 61 -2.06 36.18 30.71
C SER A 61 -0.78 35.34 30.78
N PRO A 62 -0.64 34.34 29.90
CA PRO A 62 0.43 34.49 28.93
C PRO A 62 -0.09 34.27 27.52
N ALA A 63 0.52 34.99 26.58
CA ALA A 63 0.30 34.90 25.16
C ALA A 63 0.24 33.44 24.70
N LEU A 64 -0.97 32.95 24.42
CA LEU A 64 -1.18 31.75 23.64
C LEU A 64 -0.64 32.04 22.25
N ALA A 65 0.57 31.57 22.01
CA ALA A 65 1.06 31.31 20.67
C ALA A 65 -0.08 30.62 19.91
N ASN A 66 -0.51 31.25 18.81
CA ASN A 66 -1.36 30.66 17.80
C ASN A 66 -0.67 29.38 17.31
N ALA A 67 -0.93 28.27 18.00
CA ALA A 67 -0.67 26.94 17.49
C ALA A 67 -1.66 26.76 16.35
N ASN A 68 -1.24 27.16 15.14
CA ASN A 68 -1.81 26.71 13.89
C ASN A 68 -1.64 25.18 13.85
N LEU A 69 -2.50 24.47 14.59
CA LEU A 69 -2.67 23.05 14.40
C LEU A 69 -3.14 22.89 12.96
N PRO A 70 -2.43 22.10 12.13
CA PRO A 70 -2.85 21.88 10.76
C PRO A 70 -4.28 21.37 10.79
N ILE A 71 -5.16 22.04 10.04
CA ILE A 71 -6.61 21.82 10.00
C ILE A 71 -6.97 20.33 9.73
N GLY A 72 -6.04 19.53 9.21
CA GLY A 72 -6.18 18.09 8.97
C GLY A 72 -5.82 17.15 10.13
N ALA A 73 -5.15 17.58 11.20
CA ALA A 73 -4.64 16.68 12.24
C ALA A 73 -5.70 15.74 12.87
N PRO A 74 -6.94 16.20 13.17
CA PRO A 74 -7.99 15.31 13.67
C PRO A 74 -8.43 14.25 12.66
N VAL A 75 -8.50 14.60 11.38
CA VAL A 75 -8.91 13.70 10.29
C VAL A 75 -7.83 12.65 10.03
N ASP A 76 -6.56 13.07 10.04
CA ASP A 76 -5.41 12.21 9.81
C ASP A 76 -5.32 11.13 10.90
N PHE A 77 -5.50 11.55 12.15
CA PHE A 77 -5.54 10.63 13.28
C PHE A 77 -6.74 9.68 13.22
N ALA A 78 -7.92 10.17 12.82
CA ALA A 78 -9.11 9.33 12.65
C ALA A 78 -8.92 8.27 11.56
N LYS A 79 -8.31 8.61 10.42
CA LYS A 79 -7.98 7.64 9.36
C LYS A 79 -6.99 6.59 9.85
N ALA A 80 -5.95 7.01 10.58
CA ALA A 80 -5.00 6.07 11.16
C ALA A 80 -5.67 5.14 12.19
N GLN A 81 -6.59 5.64 13.04
CA GLN A 81 -7.35 4.79 13.95
C GLN A 81 -8.29 3.82 13.24
N LEU A 82 -8.95 4.27 12.17
CA LEU A 82 -9.79 3.41 11.35
C LEU A 82 -8.99 2.23 10.79
N LEU A 83 -7.79 2.48 10.26
CA LEU A 83 -6.90 1.43 9.78
C LEU A 83 -6.57 0.41 10.89
N GLU A 84 -6.21 0.85 12.10
CA GLU A 84 -5.96 -0.06 13.21
C GLU A 84 -7.18 -0.92 13.57
N SER A 85 -8.38 -0.33 13.53
CA SER A 85 -9.61 -1.09 13.78
C SER A 85 -9.83 -2.20 12.75
N ILE A 86 -9.52 -1.92 11.47
CA ILE A 86 -9.62 -2.88 10.37
C ILE A 86 -8.58 -3.99 10.55
N LEU A 87 -7.32 -3.62 10.78
CA LEU A 87 -6.23 -4.57 11.01
C LEU A 87 -6.51 -5.49 12.21
N LYS A 88 -7.06 -4.94 13.30
CA LYS A 88 -7.45 -5.72 14.48
C LYS A 88 -8.57 -6.71 14.18
N SER A 89 -9.51 -6.36 13.29
CA SER A 89 -10.58 -7.26 12.85
C SER A 89 -10.11 -8.38 11.91
N LYS A 90 -8.88 -8.29 11.38
CA LYS A 90 -8.30 -9.21 10.39
C LYS A 90 -9.17 -9.36 9.13
N ASN A 91 -9.90 -8.32 8.76
CA ASN A 91 -10.71 -8.28 7.55
C ASN A 91 -9.98 -7.50 6.45
N ASP A 92 -9.15 -8.19 5.67
CA ASP A 92 -8.41 -7.57 4.56
C ASP A 92 -9.31 -7.12 3.38
N ASN A 93 -10.59 -7.52 3.39
CA ASN A 93 -11.60 -7.12 2.40
C ASN A 93 -12.58 -6.06 2.95
N ASP A 94 -12.20 -5.34 4.01
CA ASP A 94 -13.08 -4.30 4.56
C ASP A 94 -13.34 -3.19 3.53
N PRO A 95 -14.61 -2.92 3.15
CA PRO A 95 -14.92 -1.95 2.10
C PRO A 95 -14.48 -0.52 2.44
N ARG A 96 -14.20 -0.23 3.71
CA ARG A 96 -13.69 1.08 4.15
C ARG A 96 -12.25 1.31 3.70
N LEU A 97 -11.49 0.27 3.37
CA LEU A 97 -10.15 0.40 2.77
C LEU A 97 -10.21 1.17 1.43
N ASP A 98 -11.23 0.89 0.61
CA ASP A 98 -11.42 1.53 -0.70
C ASP A 98 -12.30 2.77 -0.68
N ARG A 99 -13.11 2.95 0.37
CA ARG A 99 -13.96 4.14 0.51
C ARG A 99 -13.27 5.25 1.30
N ASP A 100 -12.81 4.93 2.50
CA ASP A 100 -12.38 5.92 3.51
C ASP A 100 -10.85 6.10 3.54
N LEU A 101 -10.11 5.05 3.16
CA LEU A 101 -8.63 5.00 3.16
C LEU A 101 -8.01 5.01 1.75
N LYS A 102 -8.83 5.25 0.70
CA LYS A 102 -8.38 5.26 -0.70
C LYS A 102 -7.26 6.26 -0.98
N VAL A 103 -7.37 7.45 -0.39
CA VAL A 103 -6.40 8.54 -0.50
C VAL A 103 -6.10 9.04 0.91
N LEU A 104 -4.81 9.04 1.24
CA LEU A 104 -4.29 9.48 2.52
C LEU A 104 -3.58 10.83 2.34
N SER A 105 -3.82 11.75 3.26
CA SER A 105 -3.03 12.98 3.39
C SER A 105 -1.61 12.65 3.85
N GLU A 106 -0.65 13.55 3.64
CA GLU A 106 0.73 13.35 4.12
C GLU A 106 0.80 13.17 5.65
N GLY A 107 -0.05 13.87 6.41
CA GLY A 107 -0.11 13.71 7.87
C GLY A 107 -0.64 12.32 8.27
N ALA A 108 -1.68 11.80 7.59
CA ALA A 108 -2.16 10.45 7.83
C ALA A 108 -1.10 9.40 7.47
N LYS A 109 -0.43 9.56 6.32
CA LYS A 109 0.67 8.69 5.91
C LYS A 109 1.80 8.69 6.94
N ALA A 110 2.20 9.86 7.45
CA ALA A 110 3.24 9.96 8.46
C ALA A 110 2.90 9.18 9.74
N ILE A 111 1.67 9.30 10.25
CA ILE A 111 1.21 8.54 11.42
C ILE A 111 1.23 7.04 11.13
N ILE A 112 0.78 6.62 9.95
CA ILE A 112 0.71 5.20 9.57
C ILE A 112 2.12 4.61 9.39
N ARG A 113 3.07 5.34 8.78
CA ARG A 113 4.49 4.92 8.67
C ARG A 113 5.15 4.76 10.03
N ASP A 114 4.92 5.72 10.94
CA ASP A 114 5.43 5.64 12.33
C ASP A 114 4.91 4.39 13.06
N ARG A 115 3.63 4.06 12.87
CA ARG A 115 3.06 2.82 13.43
C ARG A 115 3.61 1.57 12.77
N TYR A 116 3.79 1.57 11.44
CA TYR A 116 4.42 0.46 10.72
C TYR A 116 5.79 0.13 11.32
N ALA A 117 6.63 1.16 11.53
CA ALA A 117 7.97 1.03 12.10
C ALA A 117 7.98 0.44 13.52
N LYS A 118 6.90 0.60 14.29
CA LYS A 118 6.78 0.08 15.65
C LYS A 118 6.36 -1.39 15.72
N TYR A 119 5.89 -1.99 14.64
CA TYR A 119 5.61 -3.42 14.62
C TYR A 119 6.91 -4.23 14.68
N PRO A 120 6.95 -5.33 15.48
CA PRO A 120 8.00 -6.32 15.39
C PRO A 120 8.15 -6.84 13.95
N THR A 121 9.37 -7.19 13.56
CA THR A 121 9.70 -7.67 12.21
C THR A 121 8.79 -8.81 11.74
N GLU A 122 8.50 -9.75 12.64
CA GLU A 122 7.65 -10.92 12.40
C GLU A 122 6.22 -10.51 12.05
N ARG A 123 5.74 -9.45 12.70
CA ARG A 123 4.38 -8.92 12.51
C ARG A 123 4.25 -8.12 11.23
N ARG A 124 5.34 -7.61 10.64
CA ARG A 124 5.30 -6.77 9.43
C ARG A 124 4.91 -7.56 8.17
N ASN A 125 5.20 -8.85 8.12
CA ASN A 125 4.78 -9.72 7.01
C ASN A 125 3.25 -9.76 6.84
N GLU A 126 2.51 -9.66 7.94
CA GLU A 126 1.04 -9.56 7.97
C GLU A 126 0.53 -8.11 7.77
N ARG A 127 1.39 -7.17 7.35
CA ARG A 127 1.05 -5.74 7.21
C ARG A 127 1.16 -5.25 5.77
N GLY A 128 1.09 -6.15 4.80
CA GLY A 128 1.02 -5.79 3.38
C GLY A 128 -0.13 -4.82 3.05
N THR A 129 -1.25 -4.87 3.78
CA THR A 129 -2.34 -3.89 3.66
C THR A 129 -1.90 -2.46 3.96
N ILE A 130 -1.00 -2.25 4.93
CA ILE A 130 -0.45 -0.91 5.22
C ILE A 130 0.39 -0.41 4.03
N VAL A 131 1.29 -1.27 3.54
CA VAL A 131 2.17 -0.95 2.41
C VAL A 131 1.35 -0.67 1.16
N PHE A 132 0.29 -1.44 0.92
CA PHE A 132 -0.64 -1.23 -0.18
C PHE A 132 -1.27 0.16 -0.11
N LEU A 133 -1.85 0.53 1.04
CA LEU A 133 -2.51 1.84 1.19
C LEU A 133 -1.55 3.01 0.99
N LEU A 134 -0.34 2.92 1.56
CA LEU A 134 0.69 3.94 1.36
C LEU A 134 1.21 3.96 -0.08
N GLY A 135 1.23 2.80 -0.74
CA GLY A 135 1.66 2.60 -2.12
C GLY A 135 0.72 3.14 -3.20
N ARG A 136 -0.56 3.35 -2.89
CA ARG A 136 -1.59 3.75 -3.89
C ARG A 136 -1.44 5.17 -4.42
N ASN A 137 -0.85 6.07 -3.64
CA ASN A 137 -0.79 7.48 -3.96
C ASN A 137 0.57 8.07 -3.59
N LEU A 138 1.61 7.65 -4.32
CA LEU A 138 2.97 8.16 -4.15
C LEU A 138 3.02 9.61 -4.65
N THR A 139 3.20 10.54 -3.72
CA THR A 139 3.13 11.99 -3.95
C THR A 139 4.29 12.74 -3.31
N SER A 140 5.08 12.10 -2.45
CA SER A 140 6.22 12.73 -1.79
C SER A 140 7.44 11.83 -1.79
N GLU A 141 8.62 12.42 -1.59
CA GLU A 141 9.86 11.66 -1.42
C GLU A 141 9.78 10.69 -0.23
N ALA A 142 9.07 11.10 0.84
CA ALA A 142 8.83 10.27 2.02
C ALA A 142 8.05 8.99 1.69
N ASP A 143 7.23 8.97 0.63
CA ASP A 143 6.60 7.74 0.15
C ASP A 143 7.63 6.74 -0.38
N PHE A 144 8.56 7.21 -1.22
CA PHE A 144 9.61 6.36 -1.78
C PHE A 144 10.61 5.91 -0.70
N GLN A 145 10.98 6.79 0.23
CA GLN A 145 11.79 6.40 1.39
C GLN A 145 11.12 5.30 2.21
N PHE A 146 9.81 5.38 2.42
CA PHE A 146 9.06 4.30 3.07
C PHE A 146 9.09 3.00 2.26
N LEU A 147 8.78 3.04 0.97
CA LEU A 147 8.82 1.82 0.13
C LEU A 147 10.22 1.21 0.09
N SER A 148 11.26 2.03 -0.03
CA SER A 148 12.66 1.62 0.04
C SER A 148 12.99 0.91 1.36
N SER A 149 12.49 1.45 2.49
CA SER A 149 12.68 0.82 3.80
C SER A 149 12.00 -0.55 3.91
N VAL A 150 10.81 -0.72 3.31
CA VAL A 150 10.09 -2.01 3.27
C VAL A 150 10.82 -3.00 2.37
N ILE A 151 11.21 -2.58 1.16
CA ILE A 151 11.97 -3.41 0.20
C ILE A 151 13.28 -3.90 0.83
N GLY A 152 13.95 -3.04 1.59
CA GLY A 152 15.21 -3.34 2.28
C GLY A 152 15.06 -4.16 3.57
N GLU A 153 13.85 -4.57 3.97
CA GLU A 153 13.68 -5.45 5.12
C GLU A 153 14.40 -6.79 4.91
N ALA A 154 15.06 -7.27 5.96
CA ALA A 154 15.76 -8.55 5.91
C ALA A 154 14.76 -9.70 5.65
N PRO A 155 15.17 -10.77 4.95
CA PRO A 155 14.33 -11.95 4.78
C PRO A 155 13.83 -12.46 6.13
N CYS A 156 12.53 -12.61 6.28
CA CYS A 156 11.97 -13.30 7.43
C CYS A 156 11.88 -14.79 7.12
N LEU A 157 12.33 -15.63 8.05
CA LEU A 157 12.44 -17.08 7.86
C LEU A 157 11.15 -17.83 8.25
N SER A 158 10.32 -17.23 9.11
CA SER A 158 9.02 -17.78 9.52
C SER A 158 8.06 -16.69 9.99
N LEU A 159 6.75 -16.98 10.03
CA LEU A 159 5.76 -16.03 10.56
C LEU A 159 5.81 -15.86 12.08
N ALA A 160 6.43 -16.80 12.79
CA ALA A 160 6.51 -16.80 14.25
C ALA A 160 7.77 -16.09 14.76
N ASP A 161 8.90 -16.32 14.09
CA ASP A 161 10.21 -15.77 14.43
C ASP A 161 11.06 -15.63 13.16
N CYS A 162 11.46 -14.40 12.83
CA CYS A 162 12.28 -14.12 11.66
C CYS A 162 13.74 -14.60 11.80
N LYS A 163 14.17 -15.01 13.00
CA LYS A 163 15.55 -15.41 13.29
C LYS A 163 15.77 -16.92 13.23
N THR A 164 14.72 -17.71 13.40
CA THR A 164 14.83 -19.17 13.39
C THR A 164 14.39 -19.72 12.05
N GLU A 165 15.26 -20.47 11.40
CA GLU A 165 14.87 -21.36 10.31
C GLU A 165 13.92 -22.42 10.87
N LEU A 166 12.81 -22.67 10.17
CA LEU A 166 11.87 -23.72 10.54
C LEU A 166 12.58 -25.09 10.40
N PRO A 167 12.65 -25.90 11.47
CA PRO A 167 13.23 -27.25 11.39
C PRO A 167 12.32 -28.13 10.53
N GLY A 168 12.69 -28.35 9.26
CA GLY A 168 11.91 -29.19 8.33
C GLY A 168 12.09 -28.89 6.83
N SER A 169 12.82 -27.82 6.45
CA SER A 169 12.92 -27.40 5.05
C SER A 169 13.85 -28.24 4.15
N THR A 170 14.42 -29.35 4.65
CA THR A 170 15.38 -30.19 3.89
C THR A 170 14.77 -31.45 3.26
N SER A 171 13.49 -31.74 3.49
CA SER A 171 12.81 -32.86 2.82
C SER A 171 12.29 -32.43 1.45
N THR A 172 12.85 -33.00 0.39
CA THR A 172 12.51 -32.79 -1.03
C THR A 172 11.03 -33.04 -1.39
N GLU A 173 10.21 -33.60 -0.49
CA GLU A 173 8.78 -33.83 -0.71
C GLU A 173 7.88 -32.60 -0.44
N ASN A 174 8.42 -31.51 0.12
CA ASN A 174 7.65 -30.29 0.44
C ASN A 174 7.92 -29.07 -0.46
N LEU A 175 8.52 -29.29 -1.64
CA LEU A 175 8.83 -28.24 -2.63
C LEU A 175 7.61 -27.38 -3.03
N HIS A 176 6.39 -27.91 -2.95
CA HIS A 176 5.17 -27.15 -3.25
C HIS A 176 4.68 -26.27 -2.08
N HIS A 177 4.98 -26.61 -0.82
CA HIS A 177 4.63 -25.79 0.35
C HIS A 177 5.57 -24.59 0.53
N ASP A 178 6.80 -24.71 0.05
CA ASP A 178 7.83 -23.69 0.19
C ASP A 178 7.56 -22.44 -0.67
N VAL A 179 6.98 -22.65 -1.87
CA VAL A 179 6.65 -21.56 -2.80
C VAL A 179 5.58 -20.62 -2.22
N GLY A 180 4.55 -21.13 -1.55
CA GLY A 180 3.49 -20.30 -0.94
C GLY A 180 3.97 -19.52 0.29
N THR A 181 4.86 -20.13 1.07
CA THR A 181 5.42 -19.54 2.29
C THR A 181 6.33 -18.37 1.96
N GLY A 182 7.20 -18.50 0.94
CA GLY A 182 8.08 -17.43 0.49
C GLY A 182 7.33 -16.17 0.03
N VAL A 183 6.15 -16.32 -0.60
CA VAL A 183 5.33 -15.17 -1.02
C VAL A 183 4.72 -14.46 0.18
N THR A 184 4.23 -15.23 1.16
CA THR A 184 3.60 -14.67 2.35
C THR A 184 4.61 -13.89 3.18
N LEU A 185 5.82 -14.43 3.36
CA LEU A 185 6.90 -13.78 4.11
C LEU A 185 7.42 -12.52 3.40
N ALA A 186 7.44 -12.51 2.07
CA ALA A 186 7.88 -11.37 1.28
C ALA A 186 6.74 -10.42 0.87
N TYR A 187 5.50 -10.65 1.32
CA TYR A 187 4.33 -9.97 0.78
C TYR A 187 4.42 -8.43 0.84
N PRO A 188 4.85 -7.80 1.96
CA PRO A 188 5.04 -6.36 2.02
C PRO A 188 6.03 -5.84 0.97
N GLN A 189 7.16 -6.53 0.75
CA GLN A 189 8.18 -6.16 -0.24
C GLN A 189 7.61 -6.23 -1.67
N LEU A 190 6.87 -7.30 -1.98
CA LEU A 190 6.25 -7.47 -3.30
C LEU A 190 5.17 -6.40 -3.57
N VAL A 191 4.40 -6.04 -2.54
CA VAL A 191 3.42 -4.94 -2.63
C VAL A 191 4.11 -3.60 -2.86
N ALA A 192 5.23 -3.33 -2.18
CA ALA A 192 6.03 -2.12 -2.40
C ALA A 192 6.57 -2.04 -3.84
N LEU A 193 7.11 -3.14 -4.37
CA LEU A 193 7.55 -3.21 -5.77
C LEU A 193 6.39 -2.97 -6.75
N LYS A 194 5.20 -3.49 -6.45
CA LYS A 194 4.02 -3.26 -7.30
C LYS A 194 3.57 -1.80 -7.30
N ALA A 195 3.68 -1.12 -6.16
CA ALA A 195 3.41 0.32 -6.07
C ALA A 195 4.40 1.11 -6.94
N ILE A 196 5.70 0.77 -6.90
CA ILE A 196 6.72 1.37 -7.77
C ILE A 196 6.41 1.10 -9.26
N GLU A 197 6.09 -0.13 -9.64
CA GLU A 197 5.73 -0.46 -11.03
C GLU A 197 4.54 0.39 -11.52
N THR A 198 3.52 0.54 -10.67
CA THR A 198 2.32 1.32 -10.97
C THR A 198 2.68 2.79 -11.18
N TYR A 199 3.52 3.36 -10.32
CA TYR A 199 4.02 4.74 -10.46
C TYR A 199 4.79 4.93 -11.77
N LEU A 200 5.74 4.03 -12.09
CA LEU A 200 6.55 4.07 -13.31
C LEU A 200 5.75 3.78 -14.60
N SER A 201 4.52 3.28 -14.48
CA SER A 201 3.61 3.08 -15.60
C SER A 201 2.61 4.24 -15.77
N SER A 202 2.61 5.22 -14.86
CA SER A 202 1.69 6.35 -14.87
C SER A 202 2.17 7.47 -15.80
N ALA A 203 1.25 8.29 -16.31
CA ALA A 203 1.60 9.44 -17.17
C ALA A 203 2.15 10.64 -16.40
N ASN A 204 1.91 10.72 -15.08
CA ASN A 204 2.21 11.89 -14.25
C ASN A 204 3.47 11.69 -13.40
N GLN A 205 4.52 11.16 -14.00
CA GLN A 205 5.79 10.94 -13.31
C GLN A 205 6.55 12.26 -13.14
N SER A 206 7.09 12.49 -11.95
CA SER A 206 8.11 13.52 -11.74
C SER A 206 9.49 12.90 -11.83
N GLU A 207 10.44 13.60 -12.46
CA GLU A 207 11.81 13.12 -12.67
C GLU A 207 12.51 12.71 -11.35
N PRO A 208 12.43 13.50 -10.25
CA PRO A 208 13.09 13.12 -9.00
C PRO A 208 12.53 11.83 -8.37
N MET A 209 11.20 11.64 -8.43
CA MET A 209 10.56 10.43 -7.92
C MET A 209 10.79 9.23 -8.82
N THR A 210 10.89 9.42 -10.14
CA THR A 210 11.28 8.37 -11.08
C THR A 210 12.72 7.92 -10.83
N ALA A 211 13.65 8.84 -10.59
CA ALA A 211 15.00 8.50 -10.19
C ALA A 211 15.03 7.73 -8.85
N ALA A 212 14.22 8.13 -7.87
CA ALA A 212 14.07 7.41 -6.60
C ALA A 212 13.53 5.99 -6.79
N ALA A 213 12.47 5.83 -7.58
CA ALA A 213 11.89 4.54 -7.93
C ALA A 213 12.90 3.59 -8.60
N ILE A 214 13.68 4.09 -9.57
CA ILE A 214 14.71 3.30 -10.26
C ILE A 214 15.80 2.86 -9.28
N ARG A 215 16.28 3.77 -8.41
CA ARG A 215 17.28 3.45 -7.39
C ARG A 215 16.78 2.37 -6.43
N ASP A 216 15.52 2.44 -6.00
CA ASP A 216 14.92 1.43 -5.11
C ASP A 216 14.81 0.06 -5.82
N LEU A 217 14.48 0.03 -7.11
CA LEU A 217 14.49 -1.21 -7.89
C LEU A 217 15.90 -1.79 -8.06
N GLU A 218 16.91 -0.95 -8.28
CA GLU A 218 18.31 -1.41 -8.35
C GLU A 218 18.80 -2.00 -7.04
N ALA A 219 18.37 -1.44 -5.91
CA ALA A 219 18.62 -2.02 -4.59
C ALA A 219 17.89 -3.37 -4.44
N ALA A 220 16.61 -3.43 -4.82
CA ALA A 220 15.78 -4.63 -4.73
C ALA A 220 16.33 -5.82 -5.54
N ARG A 221 16.97 -5.57 -6.69
CA ARG A 221 17.67 -6.60 -7.50
C ARG A 221 18.75 -7.36 -6.73
N ARG A 222 19.27 -6.77 -5.65
CA ARG A 222 20.29 -7.38 -4.77
C ARG A 222 19.67 -7.99 -3.51
N SER A 223 18.34 -8.10 -3.43
CA SER A 223 17.66 -8.71 -2.28
C SER A 223 18.05 -10.18 -2.13
N GLN A 224 18.18 -10.62 -0.88
CA GLN A 224 18.34 -12.03 -0.53
C GLN A 224 17.03 -12.82 -0.73
N VAL A 225 15.89 -12.14 -0.88
CA VAL A 225 14.61 -12.75 -1.23
C VAL A 225 14.53 -12.89 -2.75
N SER A 226 14.75 -14.10 -3.28
CA SER A 226 14.81 -14.37 -4.72
C SER A 226 13.64 -13.76 -5.51
N ARG A 227 12.41 -13.90 -5.01
CA ARG A 227 11.22 -13.36 -5.70
C ARG A 227 11.20 -11.82 -5.77
N VAL A 228 11.72 -11.13 -4.76
CA VAL A 228 11.86 -9.66 -4.75
C VAL A 228 12.89 -9.24 -5.81
N ALA A 229 14.03 -9.92 -5.86
CA ALA A 229 15.09 -9.63 -6.85
C ALA A 229 14.60 -9.84 -8.31
N VAL A 230 13.91 -10.96 -8.58
CA VAL A 230 13.33 -11.25 -9.90
C VAL A 230 12.29 -10.21 -10.30
N MET A 231 11.35 -9.89 -9.40
CA MET A 231 10.31 -8.90 -9.70
C MET A 231 10.91 -7.52 -9.97
N ALA A 232 11.96 -7.11 -9.25
CA ALA A 232 12.64 -5.85 -9.48
C ALA A 232 13.34 -5.78 -10.85
N GLU A 233 13.99 -6.87 -11.27
CA GLU A 233 14.60 -7.00 -12.60
C GLU A 233 13.53 -6.89 -13.70
N ASP A 234 12.41 -7.59 -13.57
CA ASP A 234 11.31 -7.58 -14.53
C ASP A 234 10.74 -6.17 -14.71
N ILE A 235 10.53 -5.44 -13.61
CA ILE A 235 10.03 -4.06 -13.63
C ILE A 235 11.03 -3.14 -14.33
N LEU A 236 12.32 -3.20 -13.99
CA LEU A 236 13.35 -2.37 -14.62
C LEU A 236 13.49 -2.65 -16.12
N SER A 237 13.53 -3.92 -16.50
CA SER A 237 13.58 -4.35 -17.90
C SER A 237 12.35 -3.87 -18.69
N LYS A 238 11.16 -3.89 -18.08
CA LYS A 238 9.93 -3.34 -18.68
C LYS A 238 10.00 -1.81 -18.83
N TYR A 239 10.45 -1.10 -17.81
CA TYR A 239 10.59 0.36 -17.83
C TYR A 239 11.58 0.82 -18.92
N GLN A 240 12.75 0.16 -19.02
CA GLN A 240 13.75 0.50 -20.03
C GLN A 240 13.26 0.27 -21.46
N ARG A 241 12.51 -0.81 -21.72
CA ARG A 241 11.94 -1.09 -23.05
C ARG A 241 10.92 -0.05 -23.50
N THR A 242 10.18 0.53 -22.55
CA THR A 242 9.13 1.51 -22.85
C THR A 242 9.68 2.93 -23.07
N HIS A 243 10.84 3.26 -22.48
CA HIS A 243 11.42 4.62 -22.50
C HIS A 243 12.68 4.78 -23.38
N ARG A 244 13.16 3.71 -24.03
CA ARG A 244 14.26 3.78 -25.04
C ARG A 244 13.79 4.05 -26.47
N ARG A 245 12.49 4.25 -26.69
CA ARG A 245 11.91 4.58 -28.00
C ARG A 245 11.82 6.09 -28.16
#